data_AF-H8Z665-F1
#
_entry.id   AF-H8Z665-F1
#
_cell.length_a   1.000
_cell.length_b   1.000
_cell.length_c   1.000
_cell.angle_alpha   90.00
_cell.angle_beta   90.00
_cell.angle_gamma   90.00
#
_symmetry.space_group_name_H-M   'P 1'
#
loop_
_entity.id
_entity.type
_entity.pdbx_description
1 polymer ?
#
loop_
_entity_poly.entity_id
_entity_poly.type
_entity_poly.pdbx_seq_one_letter_code
_entity_poly.pdbx_strand_id
1 'polypeptide(L)'
;MTADARIINAIANEINALRTGTYDEVIFDEAIFVELPEPDYFLSPDPDVYDGPDNERLPDEFAGHPHLLGVYVPMHSPGRVILLQRNLHRFYWSLIAQTRRGLPYLTKLDLLGALDLVVMQTYQHELFHFHCDVLRQLLGGHSDPMREEALAVAWSRQRILNQAWNSRIGRMNRVFYHRLLDAAFAYRSPGYRDWPLFADDARFRPALLDYLATSASVGRLQTSGVANLADLVTGMLGNISGGYKEYVR
;
A
#
# COMPACT_ATOMS: atom_id res chain seq x y z
N MET A 1 16.49 -3.04 11.57
CA MET A 1 15.64 -1.84 11.48
C MET A 1 15.02 -1.90 10.09
N THR A 2 13.71 -2.17 9.98
CA THR A 2 13.01 -2.31 8.69
C THR A 2 12.99 -0.96 7.96
N ALA A 3 12.75 -0.98 6.65
CA ALA A 3 12.64 0.26 5.87
C ALA A 3 11.57 1.17 6.49
N ASP A 4 10.39 0.61 6.77
CA ASP A 4 9.24 1.30 7.34
C ASP A 4 9.56 2.15 8.58
N ALA A 5 10.46 1.66 9.45
CA ALA A 5 10.82 2.37 10.68
C ALA A 5 11.43 3.76 10.41
N ARG A 6 12.19 3.96 9.32
CA ARG A 6 12.80 5.26 9.00
C ARG A 6 11.77 6.30 8.55
N ILE A 7 10.86 5.90 7.65
CA ILE A 7 9.76 6.77 7.17
C ILE A 7 8.84 7.12 8.33
N ILE A 8 8.42 6.11 9.09
CA ILE A 8 7.53 6.28 10.23
C ILE A 8 8.17 7.23 11.24
N ASN A 9 9.45 7.08 11.56
CA ASN A 9 10.12 7.93 12.54
C ASN A 9 10.19 9.41 12.10
N ALA A 10 10.46 9.70 10.82
CA ALA A 10 10.55 11.07 10.35
C ALA A 10 9.21 11.82 10.51
N ILE A 11 8.13 11.25 9.99
CA ILE A 11 6.80 11.87 10.08
C ILE A 11 6.28 11.83 11.53
N ALA A 12 6.53 10.75 12.27
CA ALA A 12 6.13 10.66 13.67
C ALA A 12 6.82 11.72 14.54
N ASN A 13 8.08 12.06 14.27
CA ASN A 13 8.76 13.14 14.99
C ASN A 13 8.08 14.50 14.75
N GLU A 14 7.66 14.79 13.52
CA GLU A 14 6.88 16.00 13.20
C GLU A 14 5.54 16.01 13.96
N ILE A 15 4.79 14.90 13.93
CA ILE A 15 3.53 14.74 14.65
C ILE A 15 3.74 14.96 16.16
N ASN A 16 4.78 14.37 16.73
CA ASN A 16 5.09 14.50 18.15
C ASN A 16 5.49 15.91 18.55
N ALA A 17 6.07 16.70 17.63
CA ALA A 17 6.41 18.10 17.83
C ALA A 17 5.20 19.05 17.74
N LEU A 18 4.05 18.60 17.23
CA LEU A 18 2.85 19.44 17.16
C LEU A 18 2.38 19.88 18.54
N ARG A 19 1.89 21.12 18.60
CA ARG A 19 1.27 21.67 19.79
C ARG A 19 -0.06 21.00 20.05
N THR A 20 -0.39 20.84 21.33
CA THR A 20 -1.68 20.31 21.76
C THR A 20 -2.42 21.33 22.62
N GLY A 21 -3.75 21.29 22.54
CA GLY A 21 -4.65 22.06 23.37
C GLY A 21 -4.95 21.38 24.70
N THR A 22 -6.05 21.77 25.32
CA THR A 22 -6.40 21.38 26.70
C THR A 22 -6.80 19.92 26.84
N TYR A 23 -7.32 19.30 25.77
CA TYR A 23 -7.81 17.93 25.73
C TYR A 23 -6.94 17.04 24.83
N ASP A 24 -5.64 17.37 24.74
CA ASP A 24 -4.67 16.71 23.86
C ASP A 24 -4.98 16.81 22.35
N GLU A 25 -5.91 17.68 21.97
CA GLU A 25 -6.19 17.96 20.57
C GLU A 25 -5.01 18.67 19.91
N VAL A 26 -4.64 18.23 18.72
CA VAL A 26 -3.60 18.85 17.91
C VAL A 26 -4.07 20.21 17.43
N ILE A 27 -3.25 21.22 17.70
CA ILE A 27 -3.41 22.56 17.15
C ILE A 27 -2.60 22.60 15.86
N PHE A 28 -3.31 22.60 14.73
CA PHE A 28 -2.69 22.65 13.42
C PHE A 28 -2.17 24.06 13.12
N ASP A 29 -0.92 24.15 12.69
CA ASP A 29 -0.40 25.33 12.02
C ASP A 29 -0.73 25.22 10.53
N GLU A 30 -1.50 26.17 10.01
CA GLU A 30 -1.91 26.17 8.59
C GLU A 30 -0.70 26.27 7.65
N ALA A 31 0.46 26.75 8.13
CA ALA A 31 1.72 26.75 7.38
C ALA A 31 2.17 25.34 6.96
N ILE A 32 1.79 24.28 7.70
CA ILE A 32 2.12 22.88 7.36
C ILE A 32 1.46 22.45 6.04
N PHE A 33 0.35 23.08 5.67
CA PHE A 33 -0.44 22.71 4.50
C PHE A 33 -0.19 23.58 3.27
N VAL A 34 0.70 24.55 3.36
CA VAL A 34 1.05 25.43 2.25
C VAL A 34 1.83 24.62 1.20
N GLU A 35 1.46 24.78 -0.07
CA GLU A 35 2.12 24.12 -1.22
C GLU A 35 2.04 22.58 -1.26
N LEU A 36 1.14 21.98 -0.49
CA LEU A 36 0.84 20.55 -0.64
C LEU A 36 0.03 20.30 -1.92
N PRO A 37 0.39 19.26 -2.71
CA PRO A 37 -0.44 18.84 -3.85
C PRO A 37 -1.78 18.28 -3.37
N GLU A 38 -2.79 18.30 -4.22
CA GLU A 38 -4.04 17.58 -3.93
C GLU A 38 -3.80 16.06 -3.86
N PRO A 39 -4.44 15.30 -2.98
CA PRO A 39 -4.24 13.85 -2.87
C PRO A 39 -4.47 13.08 -4.18
N ASP A 40 -5.41 13.55 -5.02
CA ASP A 40 -5.69 13.00 -6.36
C ASP A 40 -4.43 12.89 -7.24
N TYR A 41 -3.42 13.73 -6.99
CA TYR A 41 -2.12 13.71 -7.65
C TYR A 41 -1.37 12.38 -7.48
N PHE A 42 -1.49 11.74 -6.31
CA PHE A 42 -0.84 10.46 -6.01
C PHE A 42 -1.75 9.26 -6.32
N LEU A 43 -3.05 9.50 -6.52
CA LEU A 43 -4.09 8.48 -6.74
C LEU A 43 -4.43 8.26 -8.22
N SER A 44 -3.60 8.81 -9.10
CA SER A 44 -3.67 8.61 -10.55
C SER A 44 -2.31 8.21 -11.13
N PRO A 45 -1.58 7.23 -10.55
CA PRO A 45 -0.31 6.78 -11.10
C PRO A 45 -0.52 6.04 -12.42
N ASP A 46 0.49 6.09 -13.28
CA ASP A 46 0.66 5.09 -14.34
C ASP A 46 1.04 3.74 -13.70
N PRO A 47 0.73 2.59 -14.31
CA PRO A 47 1.11 1.27 -13.78
C PRO A 47 2.60 1.21 -13.45
N ASP A 48 2.95 0.79 -12.24
CA ASP A 48 4.23 1.07 -11.58
C ASP A 48 5.17 -0.16 -11.48
N VAL A 49 5.08 -1.08 -12.45
CA VAL A 49 6.07 -2.16 -12.58
C VAL A 49 7.27 -1.67 -13.39
N TYR A 50 8.42 -1.51 -12.71
CA TYR A 50 9.69 -1.25 -13.38
C TYR A 50 10.27 -2.52 -14.00
N ASP A 51 10.29 -2.60 -15.33
CA ASP A 51 10.84 -3.75 -16.10
C ASP A 51 12.26 -3.47 -16.65
N GLY A 52 12.94 -2.45 -16.12
CA GLY A 52 14.29 -2.10 -16.56
C GLY A 52 15.39 -2.87 -15.82
N PRO A 53 16.66 -2.70 -16.22
CA PRO A 53 17.78 -3.39 -15.57
C PRO A 53 17.90 -2.97 -14.10
N ASP A 54 18.17 -3.94 -13.23
CA ASP A 54 18.51 -3.67 -11.84
C ASP A 54 19.84 -2.87 -11.79
N ASN A 55 19.76 -1.63 -11.32
CA ASN A 55 20.93 -0.81 -11.05
C ASN A 55 20.82 -0.16 -9.65
N GLU A 56 21.96 0.15 -9.03
CA GLU A 56 22.00 0.74 -7.67
C GLU A 56 21.43 2.17 -7.60
N ARG A 57 21.23 2.84 -8.74
CA ARG A 57 20.72 4.21 -8.86
C ARG A 57 19.19 4.28 -9.00
N LEU A 58 18.52 3.14 -9.11
CA LEU A 58 17.07 3.06 -9.23
C LEU A 58 16.31 3.91 -8.19
N PRO A 59 16.70 3.93 -6.91
CA PRO A 59 16.02 4.79 -5.94
C PRO A 59 16.13 6.29 -6.26
N ASP A 60 17.26 6.74 -6.83
CA ASP A 60 17.47 8.14 -7.21
C ASP A 60 16.67 8.49 -8.48
N GLU A 61 16.50 7.52 -9.39
CA GLU A 61 15.65 7.66 -10.58
C GLU A 61 14.17 7.79 -10.16
N PHE A 62 13.68 6.92 -9.28
CA PHE A 62 12.30 6.98 -8.77
C PHE A 62 12.02 8.20 -7.89
N ALA A 63 13.03 8.74 -7.19
CA ALA A 63 12.89 10.02 -6.47
C ALA A 63 12.54 11.20 -7.41
N GLY A 64 12.84 11.07 -8.71
CA GLY A 64 12.43 12.00 -9.75
C GLY A 64 10.96 11.90 -10.17
N HIS A 65 10.22 10.88 -9.72
CA HIS A 65 8.80 10.69 -9.98
C HIS A 65 7.96 11.23 -8.81
N PRO A 66 7.46 12.48 -8.91
CA PRO A 66 6.86 13.18 -7.77
C PRO A 66 5.55 12.60 -7.23
N HIS A 67 4.91 11.66 -7.95
CA HIS A 67 3.61 11.08 -7.61
C HIS A 67 3.68 9.60 -7.15
N LEU A 68 4.82 8.91 -7.35
CA LEU A 68 4.98 7.53 -6.89
C LEU A 68 5.14 7.49 -5.37
N LEU A 69 4.47 6.57 -4.70
CA LEU A 69 4.54 6.40 -3.26
C LEU A 69 5.48 5.25 -2.86
N GLY A 70 5.44 4.18 -3.64
CA GLY A 70 6.31 3.02 -3.56
C GLY A 70 6.62 2.53 -4.96
N VAL A 71 7.58 1.60 -5.04
CA VAL A 71 7.89 0.84 -6.25
C VAL A 71 8.36 -0.55 -5.85
N TYR A 72 7.83 -1.55 -6.54
CA TYR A 72 8.37 -2.89 -6.56
C TYR A 72 9.34 -3.06 -7.75
N VAL A 73 10.55 -3.54 -7.45
CA VAL A 73 11.54 -3.95 -8.45
C VAL A 73 11.50 -5.49 -8.61
N PRO A 74 11.12 -6.01 -9.79
CA PRO A 74 11.03 -7.45 -10.09
C PRO A 74 12.32 -8.24 -9.81
N MET A 75 12.15 -9.54 -9.59
CA MET A 75 13.27 -10.40 -9.21
C MET A 75 14.21 -10.75 -10.38
N HIS A 76 15.44 -10.22 -10.31
CA HIS A 76 16.64 -10.89 -10.86
C HIS A 76 17.57 -11.45 -9.76
N SER A 77 17.13 -11.38 -8.49
CA SER A 77 17.79 -11.76 -7.21
C SER A 77 18.56 -10.62 -6.53
N PRO A 78 18.03 -9.96 -5.47
CA PRO A 78 16.71 -10.09 -4.82
C PRO A 78 15.65 -9.09 -5.33
N GLY A 79 14.36 -9.43 -5.19
CA GLY A 79 13.26 -8.49 -5.39
C GLY A 79 13.24 -7.42 -4.30
N ARG A 80 12.85 -6.19 -4.65
CA ARG A 80 12.95 -5.05 -3.71
C ARG A 80 11.67 -4.24 -3.67
N VAL A 81 11.27 -3.87 -2.46
CA VAL A 81 10.24 -2.85 -2.23
C VAL A 81 10.95 -1.58 -1.78
N ILE A 82 10.68 -0.49 -2.50
CA ILE A 82 11.23 0.83 -2.25
C ILE A 82 10.07 1.75 -1.89
N LEU A 83 10.13 2.38 -0.72
CA LEU A 83 9.16 3.39 -0.31
C LEU A 83 9.80 4.77 -0.44
N LEU A 84 9.11 5.70 -1.10
CA LEU A 84 9.60 7.04 -1.40
C LEU A 84 9.19 8.01 -0.28
N GLN A 85 10.09 8.22 0.70
CA GLN A 85 9.80 8.92 1.95
C GLN A 85 9.21 10.32 1.70
N ARG A 86 9.81 11.09 0.79
CA ARG A 86 9.37 12.46 0.47
C ARG A 86 7.95 12.49 -0.09
N ASN A 87 7.60 11.55 -0.96
CA ASN A 87 6.29 11.51 -1.60
C ASN A 87 5.23 11.00 -0.62
N LEU A 88 5.56 10.00 0.20
CA LEU A 88 4.71 9.55 1.30
C LEU A 88 4.43 10.65 2.31
N HIS A 89 5.43 11.47 2.66
CA HIS A 89 5.26 12.64 3.53
C HIS A 89 4.27 13.65 2.94
N ARG A 90 4.45 14.02 1.67
CA ARG A 90 3.55 14.95 0.96
C ARG A 90 2.14 14.37 0.87
N PHE A 91 1.99 13.11 0.45
CA PHE A 91 0.71 12.45 0.35
C PHE A 91 -0.01 12.36 1.70
N TYR A 92 0.70 11.97 2.75
CA TYR A 92 0.19 11.96 4.12
C TYR A 92 -0.39 13.31 4.51
N TRP A 93 0.39 14.39 4.44
CA TRP A 93 -0.09 15.70 4.87
C TRP A 93 -1.21 16.23 3.97
N SER A 94 -1.21 15.90 2.67
CA SER A 94 -2.28 16.25 1.75
C SER A 94 -3.60 15.57 2.14
N LEU A 95 -3.55 14.27 2.50
CA LEU A 95 -4.70 13.54 3.03
C LEU A 95 -5.20 14.14 4.35
N ILE A 96 -4.29 14.48 5.28
CA ILE A 96 -4.67 15.15 6.54
C ILE A 96 -5.38 16.47 6.24
N ALA A 97 -4.84 17.30 5.34
CA ALA A 97 -5.41 18.59 4.96
C ALA A 97 -6.84 18.46 4.40
N GLN A 98 -7.08 17.45 3.57
CA GLN A 98 -8.38 17.17 2.98
C GLN A 98 -9.39 16.62 4.01
N THR A 99 -8.98 15.64 4.80
CA THR A 99 -9.90 14.81 5.60
C THR A 99 -10.20 15.38 6.99
N ARG A 100 -9.31 16.21 7.55
CA ARG A 100 -9.53 16.87 8.86
C ARG A 100 -10.61 17.94 8.84
N ARG A 101 -10.96 18.48 7.66
CA ARG A 101 -11.88 19.62 7.54
C ARG A 101 -13.22 19.30 8.20
N GLY A 102 -13.64 20.17 9.11
CA GLY A 102 -14.89 20.01 9.87
C GLY A 102 -14.86 18.91 10.94
N LEU A 103 -13.69 18.36 11.27
CA LEU A 103 -13.53 17.49 12.43
C LEU A 103 -12.89 18.29 13.57
N PRO A 104 -13.65 18.58 14.65
CA PRO A 104 -13.04 19.13 15.83
C PRO A 104 -12.31 18.02 16.60
N TYR A 105 -11.16 18.33 17.19
CA TYR A 105 -10.43 17.46 18.12
C TYR A 105 -9.80 16.19 17.52
N LEU A 106 -8.81 16.33 16.63
CA LEU A 106 -7.88 15.24 16.29
C LEU A 106 -6.73 15.21 17.29
N THR A 107 -6.34 14.02 17.73
CA THR A 107 -5.21 13.79 18.65
C THR A 107 -3.95 13.38 17.91
N LYS A 108 -2.80 13.36 18.58
CA LYS A 108 -1.57 12.76 18.03
C LYS A 108 -1.74 11.28 17.71
N LEU A 109 -2.56 10.56 18.47
CA LEU A 109 -2.88 9.16 18.19
C LEU A 109 -3.58 9.00 16.84
N ASP A 110 -4.52 9.90 16.52
CA ASP A 110 -5.22 9.92 15.23
C ASP A 110 -4.24 10.11 14.07
N LEU A 111 -3.32 11.08 14.23
CA LEU A 111 -2.31 11.38 13.22
C LEU A 111 -1.30 10.24 13.03
N LEU A 112 -0.89 9.57 14.10
CA LEU A 112 -0.02 8.41 14.05
C LEU A 112 -0.73 7.19 13.45
N GLY A 113 -2.02 7.00 13.73
CA GLY A 113 -2.83 5.98 13.08
C GLY A 113 -2.99 6.24 11.58
N ALA A 114 -3.17 7.51 11.19
CA ALA A 114 -3.21 7.91 9.79
C ALA A 114 -1.87 7.65 9.07
N LEU A 115 -0.74 7.88 9.75
CA LEU A 115 0.59 7.59 9.21
C LEU A 115 0.77 6.09 9.00
N ASP A 116 0.38 5.27 9.98
CA ASP A 116 0.41 3.80 9.85
C ASP A 116 -0.43 3.35 8.66
N LEU A 117 -1.63 3.92 8.48
CA LEU A 117 -2.51 3.58 7.36
C LEU A 117 -1.85 3.88 6.01
N VAL A 118 -1.29 5.07 5.81
CA VAL A 118 -0.66 5.48 4.54
C VAL A 118 0.56 4.62 4.21
N VAL A 119 1.42 4.38 5.20
CA VAL A 119 2.61 3.53 5.01
C VAL A 119 2.20 2.09 4.73
N MET A 120 1.27 1.54 5.51
CA MET A 120 0.78 0.17 5.29
C MET A 120 0.09 0.02 3.94
N GLN A 121 -0.69 1.01 3.50
CA GLN A 121 -1.35 0.98 2.20
C GLN A 121 -0.32 0.77 1.10
N THR A 122 0.70 1.61 1.08
CA THR A 122 1.75 1.61 0.05
C THR A 122 2.57 0.33 0.16
N TYR A 123 3.06 0.01 1.35
CA TYR A 123 3.89 -1.17 1.58
C TYR A 123 3.18 -2.48 1.20
N GLN A 124 1.92 -2.66 1.61
CA GLN A 124 1.17 -3.85 1.25
C GLN A 124 0.89 -3.90 -0.26
N HIS A 125 0.64 -2.77 -0.92
CA HIS A 125 0.51 -2.73 -2.37
C HIS A 125 1.79 -3.25 -3.07
N GLU A 126 2.95 -2.70 -2.73
CA GLU A 126 4.23 -3.17 -3.32
C GLU A 126 4.56 -4.63 -2.97
N LEU A 127 4.24 -5.05 -1.75
CA LEU A 127 4.48 -6.42 -1.31
C LEU A 127 3.60 -7.42 -2.07
N PHE A 128 2.41 -7.01 -2.51
CA PHE A 128 1.56 -7.83 -3.35
C PHE A 128 2.20 -8.12 -4.71
N HIS A 129 2.81 -7.10 -5.35
CA HIS A 129 3.54 -7.29 -6.61
C HIS A 129 4.71 -8.27 -6.45
N PHE A 130 5.46 -8.16 -5.34
CA PHE A 130 6.50 -9.13 -5.00
C PHE A 130 5.95 -10.56 -4.92
N HIS A 131 4.82 -10.76 -4.24
CA HIS A 131 4.21 -12.07 -4.17
C HIS A 131 3.73 -12.55 -5.55
N CYS A 132 3.13 -11.69 -6.36
CA CYS A 132 2.71 -12.03 -7.71
C CYS A 132 3.88 -12.44 -8.59
N ASP A 133 5.03 -11.77 -8.50
CA ASP A 133 6.23 -12.15 -9.24
C ASP A 133 6.67 -13.58 -8.88
N VAL A 134 6.82 -13.89 -7.59
CA VAL A 134 7.18 -15.25 -7.12
C VAL A 134 6.15 -16.29 -7.57
N LEU A 135 4.86 -16.00 -7.40
CA LEU A 135 3.78 -16.94 -7.66
C LEU A 135 3.58 -17.20 -9.16
N ARG A 136 3.75 -16.17 -10.01
CA ARG A 136 3.71 -16.34 -11.47
C ARG A 136 4.84 -17.25 -11.95
N GLN A 137 6.05 -17.13 -11.41
CA GLN A 137 7.16 -18.03 -11.74
C GLN A 137 6.86 -19.49 -11.37
N LEU A 138 6.13 -19.72 -10.26
CA LEU A 138 5.78 -21.06 -9.80
C LEU A 138 4.58 -21.67 -10.55
N LEU A 139 3.59 -20.85 -10.92
CA LEU A 139 2.31 -21.28 -11.46
C LEU A 139 2.17 -21.05 -12.97
N GLY A 140 3.13 -20.37 -13.60
CA GLY A 140 3.15 -20.08 -15.03
C GLY A 140 2.12 -19.04 -15.48
N GLY A 141 1.66 -18.17 -14.57
CA GLY A 141 0.72 -17.09 -14.87
C GLY A 141 1.30 -16.04 -15.83
N HIS A 142 0.43 -15.29 -16.48
CA HIS A 142 0.81 -14.19 -17.39
C HIS A 142 0.67 -12.84 -16.67
N SER A 143 1.46 -11.86 -17.10
CA SER A 143 1.32 -10.49 -16.60
C SER A 143 0.15 -9.79 -17.29
N ASP A 144 -0.77 -9.27 -16.48
CA ASP A 144 -1.81 -8.32 -16.84
C ASP A 144 -1.70 -7.15 -15.85
N PRO A 145 -0.94 -6.09 -16.18
CA PRO A 145 -0.62 -5.02 -15.25
C PRO A 145 -1.87 -4.36 -14.66
N MET A 146 -2.88 -4.07 -15.50
CA MET A 146 -4.11 -3.39 -15.06
C MET A 146 -4.86 -4.21 -14.01
N ARG A 147 -4.94 -5.53 -14.23
CA ARG A 147 -5.57 -6.44 -13.28
C ARG A 147 -4.75 -6.63 -12.01
N GLU A 148 -3.43 -6.69 -12.14
CA GLU A 148 -2.52 -6.78 -10.99
C GLU A 148 -2.66 -5.57 -10.08
N GLU A 149 -2.70 -4.34 -10.63
CA GLU A 149 -2.91 -3.12 -9.86
C GLU A 149 -4.22 -3.13 -9.07
N ALA A 150 -5.31 -3.53 -9.73
CA ALA A 150 -6.61 -3.62 -9.10
C ALA A 150 -6.61 -4.62 -7.92
N LEU A 151 -5.94 -5.76 -8.09
CA LEU A 151 -5.79 -6.77 -7.05
C LEU A 151 -4.87 -6.29 -5.92
N ALA A 152 -3.78 -5.59 -6.24
CA ALA A 152 -2.83 -5.04 -5.28
C ALA A 152 -3.51 -4.03 -4.35
N VAL A 153 -4.29 -3.11 -4.91
CA VAL A 153 -5.09 -2.15 -4.13
C VAL A 153 -6.12 -2.87 -3.24
N ALA A 154 -6.85 -3.84 -3.81
CA ALA A 154 -7.85 -4.61 -3.05
C ALA A 154 -7.22 -5.38 -1.89
N TRP A 155 -6.08 -6.04 -2.13
CA TRP A 155 -5.32 -6.77 -1.12
C TRP A 155 -4.86 -5.84 0.00
N SER A 156 -4.18 -4.74 -0.35
CA SER A 156 -3.70 -3.74 0.59
C SER A 156 -4.83 -3.23 1.52
N ARG A 157 -6.00 -2.92 0.94
CA ARG A 157 -7.18 -2.49 1.70
C ARG A 157 -7.68 -3.57 2.65
N GLN A 158 -7.78 -4.82 2.21
CA GLN A 158 -8.21 -5.94 3.07
C GLN A 158 -7.24 -6.16 4.23
N ARG A 159 -5.93 -6.02 4.01
CA ARG A 159 -4.90 -6.15 5.05
C ARG A 159 -5.09 -5.09 6.14
N ILE A 160 -5.33 -3.83 5.76
CA ILE A 160 -5.61 -2.74 6.71
C ILE A 160 -6.89 -3.02 7.50
N LEU A 161 -7.98 -3.41 6.83
CA LEU A 161 -9.25 -3.70 7.49
C LEU A 161 -9.13 -4.85 8.51
N ASN A 162 -8.32 -5.87 8.20
CA ASN A 162 -8.13 -7.03 9.06
C ASN A 162 -7.15 -6.80 10.23
N GLN A 163 -6.33 -5.75 10.21
CA GLN A 163 -5.36 -5.42 11.27
C GLN A 163 -5.89 -4.42 12.32
N ALA A 164 -7.18 -4.08 12.29
CA ALA A 164 -7.64 -2.83 12.88
C ALA A 164 -7.81 -2.83 14.42
N TRP A 165 -8.32 -3.89 15.08
CA TRP A 165 -8.94 -3.66 16.40
C TRP A 165 -8.00 -3.20 17.54
N ASN A 166 -6.72 -3.60 17.53
CA ASN A 166 -5.74 -3.19 18.56
C ASN A 166 -4.61 -2.28 18.05
N SER A 167 -4.61 -1.95 16.76
CA SER A 167 -3.57 -1.11 16.17
C SER A 167 -3.82 0.37 16.47
N ARG A 168 -2.88 1.26 16.11
CA ARG A 168 -3.16 2.70 16.16
C ARG A 168 -4.28 3.07 15.18
N ILE A 169 -4.31 2.41 14.01
CA ILE A 169 -5.33 2.59 12.98
C ILE A 169 -6.75 2.41 13.54
N GLY A 170 -7.05 1.30 14.22
CA GLY A 170 -8.42 1.10 14.74
C GLY A 170 -8.75 1.86 16.01
N ARG A 171 -7.78 2.56 16.61
CA ARG A 171 -8.00 3.47 17.75
C ARG A 171 -8.22 4.93 17.33
N MET A 172 -8.13 5.22 16.04
CA MET A 172 -8.42 6.55 15.52
C MET A 172 -9.88 6.95 15.76
N ASN A 173 -10.14 8.25 15.80
CA ASN A 173 -11.47 8.83 15.67
C ASN A 173 -12.17 8.20 14.47
N ARG A 174 -13.34 7.60 14.71
CA ARG A 174 -14.02 6.77 13.71
C ARG A 174 -14.42 7.54 12.45
N VAL A 175 -14.85 8.79 12.60
CA VAL A 175 -15.24 9.63 11.44
C VAL A 175 -14.00 9.97 10.63
N PHE A 176 -12.90 10.32 11.29
CA PHE A 176 -11.62 10.57 10.65
C PHE A 176 -11.09 9.33 9.92
N TYR A 177 -11.12 8.17 10.58
CA TYR A 177 -10.71 6.89 10.00
C TYR A 177 -11.46 6.57 8.71
N HIS A 178 -12.79 6.64 8.70
CA HIS A 178 -13.56 6.34 7.49
C HIS A 178 -13.27 7.32 6.36
N ARG A 179 -13.22 8.63 6.66
CA ARG A 179 -12.87 9.65 5.65
C ARG A 179 -11.47 9.44 5.08
N LEU A 180 -10.50 9.12 5.93
CA LEU A 180 -9.13 8.87 5.53
C LEU A 180 -9.02 7.61 4.68
N LEU A 181 -9.66 6.52 5.10
CA LEU A 181 -9.65 5.27 4.35
C LEU A 181 -10.30 5.44 2.97
N ASP A 182 -11.43 6.13 2.88
CA ASP A 182 -12.09 6.38 1.60
C ASP A 182 -11.24 7.28 0.69
N ALA A 183 -10.64 8.34 1.24
CA ALA A 183 -9.77 9.25 0.50
C ALA A 183 -8.50 8.55 0.00
N ALA A 184 -7.83 7.77 0.86
CA ALA A 184 -6.56 7.13 0.53
C ALA A 184 -6.69 6.03 -0.53
N PHE A 185 -7.89 5.44 -0.69
CA PHE A 185 -8.19 4.41 -1.69
C PHE A 185 -9.03 4.92 -2.88
N ALA A 186 -9.16 6.25 -3.04
CA ALA A 186 -9.94 6.88 -4.11
C ALA A 186 -9.20 6.91 -5.47
N TYR A 187 -8.53 5.82 -5.84
CA TYR A 187 -7.77 5.69 -7.08
C TYR A 187 -8.64 5.91 -8.33
N ARG A 188 -8.10 6.62 -9.33
CA ARG A 188 -8.81 6.98 -10.56
C ARG A 188 -8.16 6.52 -11.86
N SER A 189 -6.88 6.17 -11.83
CA SER A 189 -6.18 5.66 -13.00
C SER A 189 -6.71 4.27 -13.42
N PRO A 190 -6.61 3.92 -14.71
CA PRO A 190 -6.93 2.57 -15.20
C PRO A 190 -6.18 1.48 -14.41
N GLY A 191 -6.80 0.32 -14.19
CA GLY A 191 -6.28 -0.72 -13.32
C GLY A 191 -6.60 -0.45 -11.86
N TYR A 192 -5.99 0.59 -11.27
CA TYR A 192 -6.21 0.93 -9.86
C TYR A 192 -7.69 1.17 -9.53
N ARG A 193 -8.41 1.98 -10.32
CA ARG A 193 -9.82 2.33 -10.07
C ARG A 193 -10.79 1.14 -10.04
N ASP A 194 -10.39 0.02 -10.62
CA ASP A 194 -11.22 -1.19 -10.78
C ASP A 194 -11.10 -2.12 -9.55
N TRP A 195 -10.26 -1.78 -8.57
CA TRP A 195 -10.12 -2.50 -7.29
C TRP A 195 -11.44 -2.83 -6.58
N PRO A 196 -12.52 -2.00 -6.64
CA PRO A 196 -13.78 -2.33 -5.97
C PRO A 196 -14.40 -3.64 -6.46
N LEU A 197 -14.06 -4.11 -7.66
CA LEU A 197 -14.48 -5.41 -8.18
C LEU A 197 -13.94 -6.58 -7.35
N PHE A 198 -12.84 -6.40 -6.64
CA PHE A 198 -12.12 -7.41 -5.86
C PHE A 198 -12.13 -7.12 -4.35
N ALA A 199 -12.98 -6.19 -3.89
CA ALA A 199 -12.89 -5.63 -2.54
C ALA A 199 -13.11 -6.61 -1.37
N ASP A 200 -13.77 -7.75 -1.60
CA ASP A 200 -14.01 -8.78 -0.58
C ASP A 200 -13.40 -10.14 -0.96
N ASP A 201 -13.25 -10.99 0.04
CA ASP A 201 -12.57 -12.27 -0.04
C ASP A 201 -13.20 -13.21 -1.09
N ALA A 202 -14.54 -13.20 -1.21
CA ALA A 202 -15.28 -14.04 -2.14
C ALA A 202 -15.00 -13.68 -3.60
N ARG A 203 -14.71 -12.39 -3.89
CA ARG A 203 -14.34 -11.91 -5.23
C ARG A 203 -12.83 -11.91 -5.46
N PHE A 204 -12.06 -11.64 -4.41
CA PHE A 204 -10.60 -11.55 -4.47
C PHE A 204 -9.95 -12.91 -4.77
N ARG A 205 -10.29 -13.96 -4.00
CA ARG A 205 -9.59 -15.26 -4.13
C ARG A 205 -9.71 -15.89 -5.52
N PRO A 206 -10.90 -15.95 -6.15
CA PRO A 206 -11.02 -16.50 -7.50
C PRO A 206 -10.28 -15.63 -8.52
N ALA A 207 -10.36 -14.30 -8.38
CA ALA A 207 -9.70 -13.37 -9.29
C ALA A 207 -8.18 -13.47 -9.22
N LEU A 208 -7.61 -13.64 -8.02
CA LEU A 208 -6.19 -13.87 -7.79
C LEU A 208 -5.73 -15.21 -8.39
N LEU A 209 -6.50 -16.28 -8.19
CA LEU A 209 -6.15 -17.60 -8.74
C LEU A 209 -6.12 -17.57 -10.27
N ASP A 210 -7.16 -16.99 -10.89
CA ASP A 210 -7.25 -16.83 -12.33
C ASP A 210 -6.15 -15.91 -12.89
N TYR A 211 -5.68 -14.95 -12.10
CA TYR A 211 -4.53 -14.12 -12.46
C TYR A 211 -3.21 -14.91 -12.44
N LEU A 212 -2.95 -15.69 -11.39
CA LEU A 212 -1.65 -16.30 -11.14
C LEU A 212 -1.44 -17.65 -11.82
N ALA A 213 -2.50 -18.39 -12.14
CA ALA A 213 -2.40 -19.78 -12.59
C ALA A 213 -3.03 -20.01 -13.95
N THR A 214 -2.37 -20.79 -14.80
CA THR A 214 -2.99 -21.30 -16.03
C THR A 214 -3.91 -22.49 -15.73
N SER A 215 -4.89 -22.75 -16.61
CA SER A 215 -5.75 -23.93 -16.49
C SER A 215 -4.96 -25.24 -16.41
N ALA A 216 -3.79 -25.31 -17.09
CA ALA A 216 -2.91 -26.47 -17.03
C ALA A 216 -2.25 -26.66 -15.65
N SER A 217 -1.79 -25.57 -15.03
CA SER A 217 -1.21 -25.58 -13.69
C SER A 217 -2.23 -25.93 -12.62
N VAL A 218 -3.43 -25.34 -12.71
CA VAL A 218 -4.56 -25.65 -11.83
C VAL A 218 -4.92 -27.14 -11.93
N GLY A 219 -5.10 -27.66 -13.14
CA GLY A 219 -5.43 -29.07 -13.36
C GLY A 219 -4.36 -30.02 -12.80
N ARG A 220 -3.08 -29.72 -13.00
CA ARG A 220 -1.97 -30.53 -12.46
C ARG A 220 -2.00 -30.59 -10.94
N LEU A 221 -2.16 -29.45 -10.26
CA LEU A 221 -2.18 -29.39 -8.80
C LEU A 221 -3.41 -30.10 -8.22
N GLN A 222 -4.58 -29.95 -8.85
CA GLN A 222 -5.79 -30.66 -8.45
C GLN A 222 -5.64 -32.17 -8.59
N THR A 223 -5.07 -32.66 -9.70
CA THR A 223 -4.79 -34.11 -9.87
C THR A 223 -3.76 -34.65 -8.88
N SER A 224 -2.93 -33.77 -8.31
CA SER A 224 -1.97 -34.10 -7.25
C SER A 224 -2.57 -33.99 -5.83
N GLY A 225 -3.88 -33.78 -5.70
CA GLY A 225 -4.60 -33.78 -4.43
C GLY A 225 -4.76 -32.42 -3.77
N VAL A 226 -4.38 -31.32 -4.42
CA VAL A 226 -4.61 -29.95 -3.91
C VAL A 226 -6.06 -29.55 -4.18
N ALA A 227 -6.94 -29.80 -3.22
CA ALA A 227 -8.38 -29.59 -3.37
C ALA A 227 -8.81 -28.11 -3.37
N ASN A 228 -8.09 -27.24 -2.65
CA ASN A 228 -8.43 -25.82 -2.53
C ASN A 228 -7.23 -24.91 -2.85
N LEU A 229 -6.97 -24.77 -4.14
CA LEU A 229 -5.82 -24.00 -4.64
C LEU A 229 -5.96 -22.50 -4.37
N ALA A 230 -7.17 -21.95 -4.39
CA ALA A 230 -7.40 -20.54 -4.10
C ALA A 230 -6.99 -20.19 -2.66
N ASP A 231 -7.31 -21.04 -1.70
CA ASP A 231 -6.92 -20.87 -0.29
C ASP A 231 -5.42 -21.06 -0.10
N LEU A 232 -4.81 -22.02 -0.79
CA LEU A 232 -3.37 -22.22 -0.76
C LEU A 232 -2.62 -20.99 -1.28
N VAL A 233 -3.01 -20.48 -2.45
CA VAL A 233 -2.38 -19.31 -3.08
C VAL A 233 -2.58 -18.05 -2.23
N THR A 234 -3.80 -17.84 -1.73
CA THR A 234 -4.08 -16.71 -0.82
C THR A 234 -3.32 -16.84 0.49
N GLY A 235 -3.20 -18.05 1.03
CA GLY A 235 -2.40 -18.33 2.21
C GLY A 235 -0.89 -18.17 1.99
N MET A 236 -0.41 -18.28 0.75
CA MET A 236 0.98 -17.99 0.41
C MET A 236 1.25 -16.48 0.33
N LEU A 237 0.24 -15.66 0.00
CA LEU A 237 0.35 -14.20 0.13
C LEU A 237 0.63 -13.83 1.60
N GLY A 238 1.70 -13.08 1.83
CA GLY A 238 2.14 -12.64 3.16
C GLY A 238 3.02 -13.63 3.93
N ASN A 239 3.24 -14.84 3.41
CA ASN A 239 4.12 -15.85 4.03
C ASN A 239 5.42 -16.10 3.24
N ILE A 240 5.54 -15.54 2.04
CA ILE A 240 6.78 -15.59 1.24
C ILE A 240 7.73 -14.50 1.74
N SER A 241 8.88 -14.90 2.29
CA SER A 241 9.91 -13.97 2.82
C SER A 241 11.32 -14.20 2.26
N GLY A 242 11.54 -15.29 1.51
CA GLY A 242 12.83 -15.56 0.88
C GLY A 242 13.11 -14.62 -0.30
N GLY A 243 14.30 -14.02 -0.35
CA GLY A 243 14.74 -13.18 -1.49
C GLY A 243 14.21 -11.74 -1.47
N TYR A 244 13.70 -11.27 -0.34
CA TYR A 244 13.12 -9.93 -0.15
C TYR A 244 14.11 -8.96 0.51
N LYS A 245 14.20 -7.72 0.02
CA LYS A 245 14.93 -6.62 0.68
C LYS A 245 14.12 -5.32 0.65
N GLU A 246 14.09 -4.61 1.77
CA GLU A 246 13.40 -3.33 1.90
C GLU A 246 14.37 -2.13 1.88
N TYR A 247 14.00 -1.07 1.17
CA TYR A 247 14.77 0.18 1.11
C TYR A 247 13.89 1.41 1.36
N VAL A 248 14.45 2.41 2.05
CA VAL A 248 13.87 3.77 2.16
C VAL A 248 14.82 4.76 1.54
N ARG A 249 14.27 5.67 0.74
CA ARG A 249 14.95 6.87 0.28
C ARG A 249 14.05 8.09 0.36
#